data_AF-A0AAD0PF81-F1
#
_entry.id   AF-A0AAD0PF81-F1
#
_cell.length_a   1.000
_cell.length_b   1.000
_cell.length_c   1.000
_cell.angle_alpha   90.00
_cell.angle_beta   90.00
_cell.angle_gamma   90.00
#
_symmetry.space_group_name_H-M   'P 1'
#
loop_
_entity.id
_entity.type
_entity.pdbx_description
1 polymer ?
#
loop_
_entity_poly.entity_id
_entity_poly.type
_entity_poly.pdbx_seq_one_letter_code
_entity_poly.pdbx_strand_id
1 'polypeptide(L)'
;MSFDDLLQPILIMIIWWTLDRWTVSPWRGWVGLALLAGGLASFLWTEMWRVFGHEIIMWKSSAVSIGIFLMLRSNRHVDKS
;
A
#
# COMPACT_ATOMS: atom_id res chain seq x y z
N MET A 1 -13.71 16.31 14.64
CA MET A 1 -12.75 15.34 14.07
C MET A 1 -12.45 14.36 15.17
N SER A 2 -12.87 13.10 15.03
CA SER A 2 -12.63 12.07 16.05
C SER A 2 -11.14 11.73 16.09
N PHE A 3 -10.63 11.29 17.23
CA PHE A 3 -9.28 10.75 17.32
C PHE A 3 -9.10 9.53 16.38
N ASP A 4 -10.16 8.75 16.17
CA ASP A 4 -10.18 7.61 15.26
C ASP A 4 -9.95 8.03 13.80
N ASP A 5 -10.48 9.19 13.38
CA ASP A 5 -10.30 9.75 12.04
C ASP A 5 -8.82 10.13 11.77
N LEU A 6 -8.07 10.48 12.82
CA LEU A 6 -6.65 10.82 12.74
C LEU A 6 -5.74 9.60 12.87
N LEU A 7 -6.19 8.57 13.59
CA LEU A 7 -5.41 7.35 13.81
C LEU A 7 -5.14 6.63 12.49
N GLN A 8 -6.12 6.60 11.60
CA GLN A 8 -6.06 5.91 10.31
C GLN A 8 -4.96 6.45 9.38
N PRO A 9 -4.87 7.75 9.06
CA PRO A 9 -3.77 8.29 8.26
C PRO A 9 -2.41 8.15 8.96
N ILE A 10 -2.35 8.25 10.29
CA ILE A 10 -1.11 8.03 11.05
C ILE A 10 -0.61 6.59 10.87
N LEU A 11 -1.49 5.60 11.02
CA LEU A 11 -1.16 4.19 10.80
C LEU A 11 -0.70 3.92 9.37
N ILE A 12 -1.41 4.47 8.38
CA ILE A 12 -1.02 4.37 6.96
C ILE A 12 0.39 4.92 6.77
N MET A 13 0.69 6.09 7.34
CA MET A 13 2.02 6.70 7.23
C MET A 13 3.12 5.86 7.89
N ILE A 14 2.86 5.27 9.05
CA ILE A 14 3.79 4.36 9.74
C ILE A 14 4.07 3.10 8.89
N ILE A 15 3.02 2.51 8.30
CA ILE A 15 3.14 1.33 7.45
C ILE A 15 3.91 1.67 6.17
N TRP A 16 3.61 2.79 5.52
CA TRP A 16 4.37 3.31 4.37
C TRP A 16 5.85 3.43 4.69
N TRP A 17 6.18 4.10 5.79
CA TRP A 17 7.55 4.34 6.20
C TRP A 17 8.29 3.03 6.49
N THR A 18 7.64 2.11 7.22
CA THR A 18 8.19 0.78 7.52
C THR A 18 8.46 0.00 6.24
N LEU A 19 7.49 -0.08 5.33
CA LEU A 19 7.64 -0.79 4.06
C LEU A 19 8.76 -0.21 3.21
N ASP A 20 8.82 1.12 3.06
CA ASP A 20 9.88 1.76 2.26
C ASP A 20 11.27 1.54 2.83
N ARG A 21 11.40 1.50 4.16
CA ARG A 21 12.69 1.33 4.86
C ARG A 21 13.15 -0.13 4.88
N TRP A 22 12.22 -1.08 4.96
CA TRP A 22 12.53 -2.51 5.13
C TRP A 22 12.57 -3.28 3.81
N THR A 23 11.92 -2.81 2.74
CA THR A 23 12.00 -3.50 1.44
C THR A 23 13.20 -3.06 0.61
N VAL A 24 14.19 -3.95 0.56
CA VAL A 24 15.42 -3.79 -0.23
C VAL A 24 15.29 -4.48 -1.59
N SER A 25 16.06 -4.06 -2.60
CA SER A 25 16.14 -4.78 -3.89
C SER A 25 16.67 -6.21 -3.67
N PRO A 26 16.15 -7.24 -4.35
CA PRO A 26 15.12 -7.23 -5.41
C PRO A 26 13.68 -7.37 -4.89
N TRP A 27 13.47 -7.57 -3.59
CA TRP A 27 12.16 -7.83 -2.97
C TRP A 27 11.20 -6.66 -3.08
N ARG A 28 11.73 -5.43 -3.19
CA ARG A 28 10.96 -4.21 -3.34
C ARG A 28 9.95 -4.26 -4.50
N GLY A 29 10.35 -4.80 -5.65
CA GLY A 29 9.47 -4.95 -6.81
C GLY A 29 8.35 -5.97 -6.56
N TRP A 30 8.68 -7.12 -5.98
CA TRP A 30 7.71 -8.17 -5.66
C TRP A 30 6.71 -7.77 -4.58
N VAL A 31 7.17 -7.09 -3.52
CA VAL A 31 6.29 -6.55 -2.48
C VAL A 31 5.39 -5.47 -3.06
N GLY A 32 5.93 -4.60 -3.92
CA GLY A 32 5.15 -3.61 -4.63
C GLY A 32 4.06 -4.25 -5.51
N LEU A 33 4.41 -5.30 -6.26
CA LEU A 33 3.46 -6.05 -7.09
C LEU A 33 2.37 -6.71 -6.24
N ALA A 34 2.72 -7.34 -5.13
CA ALA A 34 1.78 -7.99 -4.23
C ALA A 34 0.79 -6.99 -3.61
N LEU A 35 1.28 -5.83 -3.18
CA LEU A 35 0.43 -4.76 -2.64
C LEU A 35 -0.48 -4.16 -3.71
N LEU A 36 0.03 -3.97 -4.93
CA LEU A 36 -0.75 -3.47 -6.05
C LEU A 36 -1.86 -4.46 -6.44
N ALA A 37 -1.50 -5.73 -6.67
CA ALA A 37 -2.43 -6.78 -7.05
C ALA A 37 -3.47 -7.04 -5.95
N GLY A 38 -3.04 -7.12 -4.69
CA GLY A 38 -3.92 -7.29 -3.53
C GLY A 38 -4.85 -6.09 -3.33
N GLY A 39 -4.33 -4.87 -3.47
CA GLY A 39 -5.11 -3.64 -3.42
C GLY A 39 -6.19 -3.61 -4.50
N LEU A 40 -5.84 -3.88 -5.77
CA LEU A 40 -6.79 -3.95 -6.89
C LEU A 40 -7.81 -5.08 -6.73
N ALA A 41 -7.37 -6.29 -6.35
CA ALA A 41 -8.26 -7.42 -6.11
C ALA A 41 -9.28 -7.12 -4.98
N SER A 42 -8.87 -6.37 -3.96
CA SER A 42 -9.77 -5.98 -2.88
C SER A 42 -10.88 -5.02 -3.34
N PHE A 43 -10.69 -4.27 -4.43
CA PHE A 43 -11.75 -3.46 -5.05
C PHE A 43 -12.74 -4.31 -5.84
N LEU A 44 -12.31 -5.45 -6.38
CA LEU A 44 -13.19 -6.37 -7.09
C LEU A 44 -14.09 -7.18 -6.13
N TRP A 45 -13.62 -7.42 -4.91
CA TRP A 45 -14.34 -8.22 -3.90
C TRP A 45 -15.12 -7.37 -2.89
N THR A 46 -15.85 -6.35 -3.35
CA THR A 46 -16.54 -5.37 -2.48
C THR A 46 -17.48 -5.98 -1.45
N GLU A 47 -18.13 -7.11 -1.76
CA GLU A 47 -19.08 -7.77 -0.87
C GLU A 47 -18.47 -8.26 0.45
N MET A 48 -17.22 -8.77 0.43
CA MET A 48 -16.54 -9.19 1.67
C MET A 48 -16.28 -8.02 2.63
N TRP A 49 -16.16 -6.81 2.10
CA TRP A 49 -15.68 -5.65 2.85
C TRP A 49 -16.81 -4.70 3.26
N ARG A 50 -18.07 -5.06 2.98
CA ARG A 50 -19.24 -4.21 3.23
C ARG A 50 -19.44 -3.87 4.71
N VAL A 51 -18.91 -4.69 5.62
CA VAL A 51 -18.97 -4.51 7.08
C VAL A 51 -18.04 -3.40 7.58
N PHE A 52 -16.97 -3.07 6.84
CA PHE A 52 -15.90 -2.17 7.31
C PHE A 52 -16.09 -0.69 6.91
N GLY A 53 -17.18 -0.35 6.21
CA GLY A 53 -17.52 1.05 5.91
C GLY A 53 -16.53 1.78 4.99
N HIS A 54 -16.54 3.12 5.03
CA HIS A 54 -15.71 3.99 4.17
C HIS A 54 -14.20 3.90 4.46
N GLU A 55 -13.84 3.56 5.69
CA GLU A 55 -12.46 3.43 6.15
C GLU A 55 -11.65 2.43 5.32
N ILE A 56 -12.27 1.33 4.90
CA ILE A 56 -11.61 0.31 4.08
C ILE A 56 -11.13 0.89 2.75
N ILE A 57 -11.80 1.92 2.20
CA ILE A 57 -11.44 2.51 0.91
C ILE A 57 -10.08 3.21 0.99
N MET A 58 -9.81 3.93 2.09
CA MET A 58 -8.51 4.57 2.32
C MET A 58 -7.37 3.55 2.40
N TRP A 59 -7.62 2.40 3.03
CA TRP A 59 -6.64 1.32 3.11
C TRP A 59 -6.34 0.70 1.75
N LYS A 60 -7.38 0.42 0.96
CA LYS A 60 -7.25 -0.17 -0.38
C LYS A 60 -6.51 0.76 -1.34
N SER A 61 -6.86 2.05 -1.36
CA SER A 61 -6.19 3.04 -2.20
C SER A 61 -4.73 3.28 -1.76
N SER A 62 -4.46 3.24 -0.46
CA SER A 62 -3.11 3.32 0.09
C SER A 62 -2.25 2.12 -0.32
N ALA A 63 -2.78 0.90 -0.22
CA ALA A 63 -2.07 -0.32 -0.65
C ALA A 63 -1.68 -0.26 -2.13
N VAL A 64 -2.61 0.16 -3.00
CA VAL A 64 -2.33 0.37 -4.43
C VAL A 64 -1.23 1.42 -4.63
N SER A 65 -1.32 2.56 -3.93
CA SER A 65 -0.36 3.66 -4.06
C SER A 65 1.05 3.28 -3.61
N ILE A 66 1.18 2.58 -2.47
CA ILE A 66 2.48 2.03 -2.01
C ILE A 66 3.02 1.04 -3.03
N GLY A 67 2.16 0.14 -3.52
CA GLY A 67 2.53 -0.87 -4.50
C GLY A 67 3.22 -0.26 -5.72
N ILE A 68 2.58 0.75 -6.30
CA ILE A 68 3.13 1.53 -7.42
C ILE A 68 4.46 2.19 -7.03
N PHE A 69 4.51 2.87 -5.88
CA PHE A 69 5.71 3.60 -5.45
C PHE A 69 6.92 2.68 -5.19
N LEU A 70 6.69 1.51 -4.60
CA LEU A 70 7.73 0.51 -4.38
C LEU A 70 8.26 -0.04 -5.70
N MET A 71 7.39 -0.36 -6.66
CA MET A 71 7.78 -0.85 -8.00
C MET A 71 8.58 0.19 -8.78
N LEU A 72 8.12 1.45 -8.82
CA LEU A 72 8.83 2.53 -9.50
C LEU A 72 10.26 2.74 -8.97
N ARG A 73 10.43 2.68 -7.64
CA ARG A 73 11.75 2.84 -7.02
C ARG A 73 12.59 1.56 -7.04
N SER A 74 11.99 0.39 -7.27
CA SER A 74 12.72 -0.85 -7.58
C SER A 74 13.48 -0.72 -8.90
N ASN A 75 12.85 -0.13 -9.93
CA ASN A 75 13.48 0.03 -11.24
C ASN A 75 14.63 1.06 -11.25
N ARG A 76 14.66 2.02 -10.32
CA ARG A 76 15.75 3.01 -10.20
C ARG A 76 17.13 2.40 -9.89
N HIS A 77 17.20 1.16 -9.40
CA HIS A 77 18.48 0.50 -9.11
C HIS A 77 19.02 -0.31 -10.31
N VAL A 78 18.21 -0.54 -11.34
CA VAL A 78 18.62 -1.23 -12.57
C VAL A 78 19.27 -0.25 -13.56
N ASP A 79 18.92 1.04 -13.47
CA ASP A 79 19.36 2.12 -14.38
C ASP A 79 20.77 2.69 -14.05
N LYS A 80 21.58 1.94 -13.31
CA LYS A 80 22.97 2.31 -12.96
C LYS A 80 24.02 1.34 -13.50
N SER A 81 23.64 0.45 -14.41
CA SER A 81 24.55 -0.49 -15.07
C SER A 81 24.97 0.00 -16.45
#